data_AF-X1VYA7-F1
#
_entry.id   AF-X1VYA7-F1
#
_cell.length_a   1.000
_cell.length_b   1.000
_cell.length_c   1.000
_cell.angle_alpha   90.00
_cell.angle_beta   90.00
_cell.angle_gamma   90.00
#
_symmetry.space_group_name_H-M   'P 1'
#
loop_
_entity.id
_entity.type
_entity.pdbx_description
1 polymer ?
#
loop_
_entity_poly.entity_id
_entity_poly.type
_entity_poly.pdbx_seq_one_letter_code
_entity_poly.pdbx_strand_id
1 'polypeptide(L)'
;LKDKYAWSVFFMTIYIFLMFNFLKPGDFSELFMERLIDTAIAGVIVFLVSYLVLPVWEHQKNRTFMLNYILANQKYLNNIIEILQQKNIPIQDYKISRKHAVVSLANLSDNFQKMLSDPKGQQKNLENVHQFVTTSHLFTAYSASLSQYAQKNTVYREIDFENWKNKINAKLLRTIAILQRQEIKKDDFAE
;
A
#
# COMPACT_ATOMS: atom_id res chain seq x y z
N LEU A 1 13.75 -0.73 19.33
CA LEU A 1 12.94 -1.35 20.42
C LEU A 1 13.15 -2.86 20.48
N LYS A 2 13.07 -3.58 19.37
CA LYS A 2 13.34 -5.03 19.29
C LYS A 2 14.73 -5.43 19.82
N ASP A 3 15.78 -4.70 19.46
CA ASP A 3 17.15 -5.05 19.88
C ASP A 3 17.35 -4.90 21.40
N LYS A 4 16.77 -3.85 22.00
CA LYS A 4 16.83 -3.62 23.45
C LYS A 4 16.09 -4.72 24.23
N TYR A 5 14.97 -5.20 23.70
CA TYR A 5 14.23 -6.32 24.28
C TYR A 5 15.00 -7.63 24.17
N ALA A 6 15.63 -7.91 23.02
CA ALA A 6 16.45 -9.10 22.83
C ALA A 6 17.62 -9.16 23.82
N TRP A 7 18.34 -8.05 24.01
CA TRP A 7 19.42 -7.96 25.02
C TRP A 7 18.89 -8.15 26.44
N SER A 8 17.72 -7.60 26.77
CA SER A 8 17.12 -7.76 28.09
C SER A 8 16.75 -9.22 28.40
N VAL A 9 16.18 -9.94 27.44
CA VAL A 9 15.82 -11.35 27.61
C VAL A 9 17.08 -12.21 27.76
N PHE A 10 18.11 -11.96 26.95
CA PHE A 10 19.39 -12.67 27.02
C PHE A 10 20.05 -12.56 28.41
N PHE A 11 20.17 -11.33 28.95
CA PHE A 11 20.76 -11.13 30.28
C PHE A 11 19.88 -11.67 31.41
N MET A 12 18.55 -11.62 31.29
CA MET A 12 17.63 -12.24 32.26
C MET A 12 17.83 -13.75 32.33
N THR A 13 18.01 -14.43 31.19
CA THR A 13 18.30 -15.86 31.13
C THR A 13 19.61 -16.20 31.84
N ILE A 14 20.68 -15.45 31.56
CA ILE A 14 21.99 -15.62 32.25
C ILE A 14 21.85 -15.38 33.76
N TYR A 15 21.12 -14.34 34.16
CA TYR A 15 20.89 -14.02 35.57
C TYR A 15 20.17 -15.15 36.32
N ILE A 16 19.10 -15.69 35.74
CA ILE A 16 18.36 -16.82 36.31
C ILE A 16 19.29 -18.02 36.48
N PHE A 17 20.13 -18.33 35.48
CA PHE A 17 21.11 -19.41 35.59
C PHE A 17 22.14 -19.18 36.71
N LEU A 18 22.69 -17.97 36.82
CA LEU A 18 23.62 -17.61 37.89
C LEU A 18 22.98 -17.74 39.27
N MET A 19 21.72 -17.32 39.42
CA MET A 19 20.96 -17.43 40.66
C MET A 19 20.74 -18.90 41.05
N PHE A 20 20.30 -19.75 40.12
CA PHE A 20 20.08 -21.17 40.38
C PHE A 20 21.36 -21.92 40.71
N ASN A 21 22.47 -21.59 40.04
CA ASN A 21 23.78 -22.15 40.36
C ASN A 21 24.21 -21.82 41.81
N PHE A 22 23.83 -20.65 42.33
CA PHE A 22 24.09 -20.30 43.72
C PHE A 22 23.20 -21.07 44.71
N LEU A 23 21.94 -21.37 44.33
CA LEU A 23 20.99 -22.10 45.18
C LEU A 23 21.26 -23.61 45.23
N LYS A 24 21.65 -24.23 44.10
CA LYS A 24 21.99 -25.66 44.01
C LYS A 24 23.23 -25.84 43.11
N PRO A 25 24.43 -25.90 43.69
CA PRO A 25 25.64 -26.09 42.90
C PRO A 25 25.67 -27.49 42.28
N GLY A 26 25.91 -27.57 40.97
CA GLY A 26 26.21 -28.81 40.25
C GLY A 26 25.09 -29.43 39.43
N ASP A 27 23.84 -28.94 39.50
CA ASP A 27 22.68 -29.52 38.82
C ASP A 27 21.99 -28.52 37.86
N PHE A 28 22.79 -27.94 36.96
CA PHE A 28 22.35 -26.87 36.05
C PHE A 28 21.97 -27.37 34.66
N SER A 29 22.39 -28.58 34.30
CA SER A 29 22.17 -29.16 32.97
C SER A 29 20.70 -29.43 32.68
N GLU A 30 19.93 -29.86 33.70
CA GLU A 30 18.51 -30.18 33.56
C GLU A 30 17.69 -28.91 33.28
N LEU A 31 17.83 -27.87 34.11
CA LEU A 31 17.14 -26.58 33.94
C LEU A 31 17.51 -25.86 32.63
N PHE A 32 18.77 -25.95 32.20
CA PHE A 32 19.19 -25.39 30.93
C PHE A 32 18.52 -26.08 29.75
N MET A 33 18.46 -27.42 29.79
CA MET A 33 17.83 -28.20 28.73
C MET A 33 16.32 -27.95 28.66
N GLU A 34 15.62 -27.84 29.79
CA GLU A 34 14.20 -27.46 29.83
C GLU A 34 13.95 -26.11 29.12
N ARG A 35 14.74 -25.07 29.46
CA ARG A 35 14.59 -23.74 28.86
C ARG A 35 14.89 -23.71 27.36
N LEU A 36 15.89 -24.48 26.93
CA LEU A 36 16.29 -24.56 25.53
C LEU A 36 15.22 -25.27 24.71
N ILE A 37 14.66 -26.36 25.24
CA ILE A 37 13.56 -27.11 24.62
C ILE A 37 12.30 -26.25 24.55
N ASP A 38 11.90 -25.58 25.63
CA ASP A 38 10.73 -24.70 25.65
C ASP A 38 10.85 -23.55 24.64
N THR A 39 12.02 -22.92 24.57
CA THR A 39 12.28 -21.82 23.62
C THR A 39 12.31 -22.33 22.18
N ALA A 40 12.87 -23.52 21.94
CA ALA A 40 12.86 -24.15 20.63
C ALA A 40 11.44 -24.51 20.18
N ILE A 41 10.64 -25.12 21.05
CA ILE A 41 9.24 -25.47 20.78
C ILE A 41 8.43 -24.18 20.52
N ALA A 42 8.56 -23.17 21.37
CA ALA A 42 7.89 -21.88 21.17
C ALA A 42 8.32 -21.22 19.86
N GLY A 43 9.61 -21.28 19.50
CA GLY A 43 10.14 -20.77 18.23
C GLY A 43 9.54 -21.50 17.02
N VAL A 44 9.45 -22.83 17.09
CA VAL A 44 8.81 -23.64 16.04
C VAL A 44 7.32 -23.34 15.92
N ILE A 45 6.60 -23.21 17.03
CA ILE A 45 5.18 -22.84 17.03
C ILE A 45 4.99 -21.46 16.43
N VAL A 46 5.77 -20.45 16.85
CA VAL A 46 5.71 -19.09 16.29
C VAL A 46 6.02 -19.09 14.80
N PHE A 47 7.02 -19.87 14.36
CA PHE A 47 7.37 -20.02 12.96
C PHE A 47 6.22 -20.63 12.16
N LEU A 48 5.64 -21.74 12.63
CA LEU A 48 4.51 -22.41 11.99
C LEU A 48 3.27 -21.53 11.96
N VAL A 49 2.94 -20.85 13.05
CA VAL A 49 1.80 -19.92 13.13
C VAL A 49 2.01 -18.74 12.19
N SER A 50 3.22 -18.16 12.15
CA SER A 50 3.52 -17.05 11.24
C SER A 50 3.44 -17.48 9.78
N TYR A 51 3.82 -18.72 9.47
CA TYR A 51 3.75 -19.27 8.12
C TYR A 51 2.33 -19.69 7.71
N LEU A 52 1.57 -20.35 8.60
CA LEU A 52 0.27 -20.95 8.31
C LEU A 52 -0.91 -20.01 8.58
N VAL A 53 -0.85 -19.18 9.64
CA VAL A 53 -1.96 -18.37 10.14
C VAL A 53 -1.89 -16.91 9.69
N LEU A 54 -0.70 -16.39 9.35
CA LEU A 54 -0.52 -15.03 8.81
C LEU A 54 -0.21 -14.97 7.30
N PRO A 55 -0.96 -15.65 6.40
CA PRO A 55 -0.89 -15.37 4.99
C PRO A 55 -1.79 -14.16 4.69
N VAL A 56 -1.48 -12.97 5.21
CA VAL A 56 -2.20 -11.74 4.78
C VAL A 56 -1.63 -11.29 3.43
N TRP A 57 -1.78 -12.13 2.41
CA TRP A 57 -1.31 -11.84 1.06
C TRP A 57 -2.14 -10.70 0.47
N GLU A 58 -1.56 -9.50 0.48
CA GLU A 58 -2.25 -8.25 0.18
C GLU A 58 -2.61 -8.08 -1.32
N HIS A 59 -2.34 -9.09 -2.16
CA HIS A 59 -2.70 -9.11 -3.58
C HIS A 59 -4.19 -8.89 -3.86
N GLN A 60 -5.08 -9.19 -2.89
CA GLN A 60 -6.51 -8.88 -3.00
C GLN A 60 -6.82 -7.38 -2.98
N LYS A 61 -5.92 -6.52 -2.47
CA LYS A 61 -6.17 -5.07 -2.34
C LYS A 61 -5.59 -4.22 -3.47
N ASN A 62 -4.67 -4.75 -4.29
CA ASN A 62 -4.03 -3.99 -5.38
C ASN A 62 -5.04 -3.23 -6.23
N ARG A 63 -6.07 -3.96 -6.65
CA ARG A 63 -7.12 -3.44 -7.53
C ARG A 63 -7.93 -2.34 -6.88
N THR A 64 -8.23 -2.46 -5.58
CA THR A 64 -8.90 -1.43 -4.79
C THR A 64 -8.05 -0.16 -4.73
N PHE A 65 -6.74 -0.28 -4.51
CA PHE A 65 -5.83 0.87 -4.55
C PHE A 65 -5.76 1.51 -5.94
N MET A 66 -5.74 0.70 -7.01
CA MET A 66 -5.77 1.21 -8.40
C MET A 66 -7.07 1.97 -8.70
N LEU A 67 -8.23 1.42 -8.29
CA LEU A 67 -9.54 2.07 -8.45
C LEU A 67 -9.62 3.38 -7.68
N ASN A 68 -9.21 3.36 -6.40
CA ASN A 68 -9.20 4.54 -5.55
C ASN A 68 -8.29 5.64 -6.13
N TYR A 69 -7.13 5.26 -6.65
CA TYR A 69 -6.24 6.18 -7.35
C TYR A 69 -6.92 6.81 -8.58
N ILE A 70 -7.49 6.01 -9.48
CA ILE A 70 -8.11 6.51 -10.71
C ILE A 70 -9.25 7.48 -10.37
N LEU A 71 -10.13 7.12 -9.43
CA LEU A 71 -11.27 7.97 -9.04
C LEU A 71 -10.80 9.29 -8.42
N ALA A 72 -9.83 9.24 -7.52
CA ALA A 72 -9.30 10.44 -6.88
C ALA A 72 -8.58 11.37 -7.89
N ASN A 73 -7.75 10.81 -8.78
CA ASN A 73 -7.05 11.58 -9.80
C ASN A 73 -8.01 12.12 -10.87
N GLN A 74 -9.04 11.37 -11.25
CA GLN A 74 -10.08 11.83 -12.16
C GLN A 74 -10.80 13.05 -11.60
N LYS A 75 -11.20 13.01 -10.32
CA LYS A 75 -11.83 14.15 -9.64
C LYS A 75 -10.91 15.36 -9.61
N TYR A 76 -9.63 15.15 -9.30
CA TYR A 76 -8.62 16.23 -9.31
C TYR A 76 -8.47 16.86 -10.70
N LEU A 77 -8.33 16.05 -11.75
CA LEU A 77 -8.23 16.53 -13.14
C LEU A 77 -9.48 17.31 -13.58
N ASN A 78 -10.67 16.80 -13.26
CA ASN A 78 -11.92 17.49 -13.58
C ASN A 78 -11.99 18.88 -12.94
N ASN A 79 -11.59 18.99 -11.67
CA ASN A 79 -11.52 20.29 -10.99
C ASN A 79 -10.50 21.24 -11.66
N ILE A 80 -9.34 20.73 -12.08
CA ILE A 80 -8.34 21.52 -12.81
C ILE A 80 -8.93 22.07 -14.13
N ILE A 81 -9.58 21.21 -14.90
CA ILE A 81 -10.16 21.59 -16.19
C ILE A 81 -11.29 22.61 -16.02
N GLU A 82 -12.13 22.44 -15.01
CA GLU A 82 -13.21 23.39 -14.73
C GLU A 82 -12.67 24.77 -14.33
N ILE A 83 -11.60 24.83 -13.53
CA ILE A 83 -10.91 26.10 -13.22
C ILE A 83 -10.32 26.74 -14.50
N LEU A 84 -9.70 25.95 -15.38
CA LEU A 84 -9.17 26.45 -16.67
C LEU A 84 -10.27 26.99 -17.59
N GLN A 85 -11.49 26.49 -17.46
CA GLN A 85 -12.68 26.97 -18.16
C GLN A 85 -13.37 28.16 -17.47
N GLN A 86 -12.74 28.77 -16.47
CA GLN A 86 -13.31 29.90 -15.71
C GLN A 86 -14.61 29.55 -14.98
N LYS A 87 -14.84 28.26 -14.67
CA LYS A 87 -15.97 27.85 -13.81
C LYS A 87 -15.59 28.14 -12.36
N ASN A 88 -16.57 28.62 -11.59
CA ASN A 88 -16.38 28.96 -10.19
C ASN A 88 -16.37 27.69 -9.32
N ILE A 89 -15.20 27.08 -9.15
CA ILE A 89 -14.99 26.00 -8.19
C ILE A 89 -14.47 26.59 -6.87
N PRO A 90 -15.04 26.21 -5.72
CA PRO A 90 -14.48 26.55 -4.42
C PRO A 90 -13.02 26.10 -4.33
N ILE A 91 -12.11 27.01 -3.98
CA ILE A 91 -10.68 26.71 -3.81
C ILE A 91 -10.43 25.52 -2.87
N GLN A 92 -11.34 25.30 -1.91
CA GLN A 92 -11.30 24.18 -0.98
C GLN A 92 -11.50 22.83 -1.68
N ASP A 93 -12.42 22.73 -2.64
CA ASP A 93 -12.69 21.49 -3.37
C ASP A 93 -11.50 21.09 -4.25
N TYR A 94 -10.85 22.08 -4.87
CA TYR A 94 -9.58 21.88 -5.56
C TYR A 94 -8.51 21.34 -4.59
N LYS A 95 -8.30 21.99 -3.44
CA LYS A 95 -7.29 21.56 -2.45
C LYS A 95 -7.57 20.14 -1.91
N ILE A 96 -8.82 19.82 -1.62
CA ILE A 96 -9.24 18.49 -1.15
C ILE A 96 -9.00 17.44 -2.24
N SER A 97 -9.44 17.70 -3.47
CA SER A 97 -9.23 16.76 -4.59
C SER A 97 -7.75 16.50 -4.87
N ARG A 98 -6.91 17.55 -4.83
CA ARG A 98 -5.44 17.41 -4.94
C ARG A 98 -4.87 16.53 -3.82
N LYS A 99 -5.28 16.77 -2.58
CA LYS A 99 -4.84 15.96 -1.42
C LYS A 99 -5.22 14.48 -1.63
N HIS A 100 -6.46 14.19 -2.02
CA HIS A 100 -6.89 12.81 -2.26
C HIS A 100 -6.12 12.15 -3.39
N ALA A 101 -5.86 12.85 -4.49
CA ALA A 101 -5.07 12.33 -5.60
C ALA A 101 -3.65 11.92 -5.13
N VAL A 102 -2.97 12.80 -4.37
CA VAL A 102 -1.62 12.53 -3.85
C VAL A 102 -1.62 11.39 -2.81
N VAL A 103 -2.57 11.38 -1.88
CA VAL A 103 -2.66 10.33 -0.85
C VAL A 103 -2.98 8.97 -1.48
N SER A 104 -3.91 8.93 -2.44
CA SER A 104 -4.25 7.68 -3.14
C SER A 104 -3.08 7.13 -3.96
N LEU A 105 -2.24 7.99 -4.54
CA LEU A 105 -0.99 7.59 -5.20
C LEU A 105 0.01 7.01 -4.21
N ALA A 106 0.22 7.66 -3.06
CA ALA A 106 1.11 7.13 -2.01
C ALA A 106 0.65 5.74 -1.55
N ASN A 107 -0.63 5.57 -1.25
CA ASN A 107 -1.20 4.28 -0.84
C ASN A 107 -1.02 3.21 -1.92
N LEU A 108 -1.18 3.56 -3.20
CA LEU A 108 -0.93 2.66 -4.32
C LEU A 108 0.55 2.22 -4.39
N SER A 109 1.48 3.17 -4.26
CA SER A 109 2.91 2.91 -4.30
C SER A 109 3.40 2.11 -3.08
N ASP A 110 2.86 2.38 -1.89
CA ASP A 110 3.16 1.61 -0.68
C ASP A 110 2.68 0.16 -0.81
N ASN A 111 1.47 -0.03 -1.33
CA ASN A 111 0.94 -1.36 -1.60
C ASN A 111 1.80 -2.11 -2.64
N PHE A 112 2.30 -1.42 -3.68
CA PHE A 112 3.24 -2.02 -4.63
C PHE A 112 4.58 -2.41 -3.99
N GLN A 113 5.14 -1.59 -3.09
CA GLN A 113 6.37 -1.91 -2.36
C GLN A 113 6.21 -3.13 -1.45
N LYS A 114 5.07 -3.26 -0.78
CA LYS A 114 4.75 -4.48 -0.02
C LYS A 114 4.68 -5.70 -0.93
N MET A 115 4.08 -5.54 -2.11
CA MET A 115 4.02 -6.61 -3.10
C MET A 115 5.39 -7.07 -3.59
N LEU A 116 6.40 -6.19 -3.65
CA LEU A 116 7.78 -6.57 -3.95
C LEU A 116 8.43 -7.39 -2.82
N SER A 117 7.95 -7.22 -1.59
CA SER A 117 8.44 -7.93 -0.40
C SER A 117 7.75 -9.29 -0.20
N ASP A 118 6.65 -9.55 -0.92
CA ASP A 118 5.95 -10.84 -0.89
C ASP A 118 6.78 -11.94 -1.57
N PRO A 119 6.80 -13.18 -1.05
CA PRO A 119 7.38 -14.32 -1.75
C PRO A 119 6.98 -14.47 -3.23
N LYS A 120 7.93 -14.91 -4.07
CA LYS A 120 7.80 -14.95 -5.54
C LYS A 120 6.53 -15.63 -6.07
N GLY A 121 6.06 -16.69 -5.40
CA GLY A 121 4.84 -17.41 -5.79
C GLY A 121 3.55 -16.61 -5.64
N GLN A 122 3.60 -15.49 -4.91
CA GLN A 122 2.45 -14.65 -4.59
C GLN A 122 2.46 -13.34 -5.38
N GLN A 123 3.61 -12.89 -5.93
CA GLN A 123 3.80 -11.71 -6.78
C GLN A 123 3.06 -11.76 -8.15
N LYS A 124 1.75 -11.98 -8.15
CA LYS A 124 0.92 -12.13 -9.35
C LYS A 124 0.81 -10.81 -10.09
N ASN A 125 1.03 -10.85 -11.40
CA ASN A 125 0.92 -9.70 -12.31
C ASN A 125 1.80 -8.49 -11.93
N LEU A 126 2.96 -8.74 -11.28
CA LEU A 126 3.86 -7.69 -10.79
C LEU A 126 4.24 -6.67 -11.88
N GLU A 127 4.51 -7.12 -13.10
CA GLU A 127 4.85 -6.26 -14.23
C GLU A 127 3.73 -5.28 -14.58
N ASN A 128 2.49 -5.76 -14.69
CA ASN A 128 1.33 -4.92 -15.00
C ASN A 128 1.06 -3.90 -13.89
N VAL A 129 1.22 -4.30 -12.63
CA VAL A 129 1.07 -3.38 -11.49
C VAL A 129 2.18 -2.33 -11.50
N HIS A 130 3.42 -2.73 -11.79
CA HIS A 130 4.54 -1.79 -11.90
C HIS A 130 4.33 -0.76 -13.01
N GLN A 131 3.89 -1.20 -14.20
CA GLN A 131 3.55 -0.30 -15.31
C GLN A 131 2.42 0.66 -14.92
N PHE A 132 1.41 0.18 -14.19
CA PHE A 132 0.32 1.01 -13.71
C PHE A 132 0.79 2.06 -12.70
N VAL A 133 1.59 1.67 -11.71
CA VAL A 133 2.14 2.58 -10.68
C VAL A 133 3.00 3.66 -11.32
N THR A 134 3.90 3.28 -12.23
CA THR A 134 4.74 4.23 -12.98
C THR A 134 3.90 5.20 -13.78
N THR A 135 2.91 4.70 -14.51
CA THR A 135 1.97 5.54 -15.29
C THR A 135 1.17 6.48 -14.38
N SER A 136 0.80 6.03 -13.19
CA SER A 136 0.07 6.80 -12.18
C SER A 136 0.91 7.96 -11.61
N HIS A 137 2.21 7.75 -11.41
CA HIS A 137 3.12 8.84 -11.06
C HIS A 137 3.16 9.91 -12.16
N LEU A 138 3.30 9.50 -13.43
CA LEU A 138 3.31 10.43 -14.56
C LEU A 138 1.99 11.19 -14.70
N PHE A 139 0.85 10.49 -14.61
CA PHE A 139 -0.47 11.11 -14.75
C PHE A 139 -0.74 12.16 -13.66
N THR A 140 -0.34 11.86 -12.42
CA THR A 140 -0.46 12.82 -11.31
C THR A 140 0.48 14.00 -11.49
N ALA A 141 1.72 13.77 -11.93
CA ALA A 141 2.69 14.84 -12.21
C ALA A 141 2.21 15.77 -13.32
N TYR A 142 1.67 15.22 -14.42
CA TYR A 142 1.11 16.02 -15.50
C TYR A 142 -0.15 16.78 -15.07
N SER A 143 -1.02 16.17 -14.27
CA SER A 143 -2.18 16.88 -13.68
C SER A 143 -1.73 18.02 -12.76
N ALA A 144 -0.68 17.83 -11.97
CA ALA A 144 -0.11 18.88 -11.12
C ALA A 144 0.58 19.99 -11.93
N SER A 145 1.25 19.65 -13.04
CA SER A 145 1.80 20.66 -13.95
C SER A 145 0.67 21.48 -14.60
N LEU A 146 -0.38 20.81 -15.08
CA LEU A 146 -1.56 21.47 -15.66
C LEU A 146 -2.24 22.41 -14.64
N SER A 147 -2.30 22.03 -13.37
CA SER A 147 -2.89 22.87 -12.33
C SER A 147 -2.12 24.16 -12.02
N GLN A 148 -0.85 24.27 -12.43
CA GLN A 148 -0.11 25.53 -12.35
C GLN A 148 -0.65 26.56 -13.35
N TYR A 149 -1.09 26.11 -14.53
CA TYR A 149 -1.73 26.98 -15.51
C TYR A 149 -3.13 27.40 -15.06
N ALA A 150 -3.87 26.50 -14.40
CA ALA A 150 -5.17 26.80 -13.81
C ALA A 150 -5.12 27.94 -12.77
N GLN A 151 -3.99 28.09 -12.06
CA GLN A 151 -3.82 29.14 -11.05
C GLN A 151 -3.48 30.53 -11.63
N LYS A 152 -3.11 30.63 -12.91
CA LYS A 152 -2.71 31.91 -13.53
C LYS A 152 -3.90 32.81 -13.92
N ASN A 153 -5.14 32.36 -13.72
CA ASN A 153 -6.38 33.06 -14.10
C ASN A 153 -6.38 33.59 -15.55
N THR A 154 -5.70 32.87 -16.44
CA THR A 154 -5.62 33.19 -17.87
C THR A 154 -6.65 32.39 -18.66
N VAL A 155 -7.28 33.03 -19.64
CA VAL A 155 -8.25 32.37 -20.53
C VAL A 155 -7.52 31.80 -21.75
N TYR A 156 -7.60 30.48 -21.94
CA TYR A 156 -7.03 29.79 -23.10
C TYR A 156 -8.13 29.46 -24.12
N ARG A 157 -8.38 30.37 -25.09
CA ARG A 157 -9.48 30.24 -26.06
C ARG A 157 -9.23 29.23 -27.18
N GLU A 158 -7.97 28.92 -27.47
CA GLU A 158 -7.58 27.99 -28.54
C GLU A 158 -7.73 26.51 -28.13
N ILE A 159 -7.91 26.24 -26.84
CA ILE A 159 -7.94 24.89 -26.29
C ILE A 159 -9.38 24.45 -26.03
N ASP A 160 -9.80 23.38 -26.69
CA ASP A 160 -11.10 22.73 -26.48
C ASP A 160 -11.08 21.84 -25.22
N PHE A 161 -11.08 22.46 -24.05
CA PHE A 161 -10.99 21.74 -22.78
C PHE A 161 -12.12 20.72 -22.56
N GLU A 162 -13.33 20.96 -23.08
CA GLU A 162 -14.46 20.04 -22.93
C GLU A 162 -14.22 18.72 -23.68
N ASN A 163 -13.75 18.80 -24.92
CA ASN A 163 -13.46 17.59 -25.70
C ASN A 163 -12.31 16.79 -25.10
N TRP A 164 -11.26 17.46 -24.62
CA TRP A 164 -10.17 16.79 -23.90
C TRP A 164 -10.66 16.14 -22.60
N LYS A 165 -11.48 16.84 -21.80
CA LYS A 165 -12.12 16.28 -20.60
C LYS A 165 -12.91 15.02 -20.92
N ASN A 166 -13.74 15.06 -21.96
CA ASN A 166 -14.58 13.93 -22.36
C ASN A 166 -13.75 12.73 -22.83
N LYS A 167 -12.72 12.96 -23.67
CA LYS A 167 -11.80 11.89 -24.12
C LYS A 167 -11.08 11.24 -22.95
N ILE A 168 -10.53 12.04 -22.04
CA ILE A 168 -9.79 11.52 -20.87
C ILE A 168 -10.75 10.76 -19.95
N ASN A 169 -11.91 11.33 -19.63
CA ASN A 169 -12.90 10.68 -18.77
C ASN A 169 -13.42 9.37 -19.39
N ALA A 170 -13.66 9.31 -20.69
CA ALA A 170 -14.06 8.08 -21.37
C ALA A 170 -12.99 6.98 -21.24
N LYS A 171 -11.71 7.34 -21.35
CA LYS A 171 -10.60 6.40 -21.14
C LYS A 171 -10.52 5.94 -19.68
N LEU A 172 -10.62 6.86 -18.71
CA LEU A 172 -10.59 6.53 -17.28
C LEU A 172 -11.77 5.64 -16.87
N LEU A 173 -12.98 5.94 -17.35
CA LEU A 173 -14.18 5.12 -17.14
C LEU A 173 -14.02 3.71 -17.71
N ARG A 174 -13.43 3.58 -18.91
CA ARG A 174 -13.11 2.27 -19.47
C ARG A 174 -12.13 1.50 -18.60
N THR A 175 -11.10 2.16 -18.06
CA THR A 175 -10.15 1.52 -17.14
C THR A 175 -10.83 1.09 -15.84
N ILE A 176 -11.68 1.94 -15.26
CA ILE A 176 -12.50 1.60 -14.09
C ILE A 176 -13.36 0.36 -14.39
N ALA A 177 -14.03 0.32 -15.53
CA ALA A 177 -14.87 -0.82 -15.92
C ALA A 177 -14.06 -2.12 -16.12
N ILE A 178 -12.85 -2.04 -16.67
CA ILE A 178 -11.95 -3.19 -16.82
C ILE A 178 -11.53 -3.72 -15.45
N LEU A 179 -11.16 -2.82 -14.53
CA LEU A 179 -10.86 -3.19 -13.17
C LEU A 179 -12.13 -3.82 -12.55
N GLN A 180 -13.26 -3.12 -12.51
CA GLN A 180 -14.56 -3.59 -12.02
C GLN A 180 -14.96 -4.99 -12.51
N ARG A 181 -14.87 -5.25 -13.81
CA ARG A 181 -15.21 -6.56 -14.42
C ARG A 181 -14.34 -7.73 -13.94
N GLN A 182 -13.12 -7.48 -13.47
CA GLN A 182 -12.28 -8.53 -12.87
C GLN A 182 -12.70 -8.96 -11.45
N GLU A 183 -13.61 -8.24 -10.77
CA GLU A 183 -14.24 -8.73 -9.51
C GLU A 183 -15.21 -9.88 -9.79
N ILE A 184 -16.11 -9.69 -10.78
CA ILE A 184 -17.22 -10.62 -11.04
C ILE A 184 -16.75 -12.02 -11.43
N LYS A 185 -15.64 -12.13 -12.19
CA LYS A 185 -15.13 -13.44 -12.64
C LYS A 185 -14.46 -14.29 -11.56
N LYS A 186 -14.20 -13.75 -10.36
CA LYS A 186 -13.45 -14.47 -9.31
C LYS A 186 -14.33 -14.97 -8.16
N ASP A 187 -15.50 -14.36 -7.96
CA ASP A 187 -16.46 -14.79 -6.93
C ASP A 187 -17.47 -15.83 -7.44
N ASP A 188 -17.63 -16.01 -8.75
CA ASP A 188 -18.54 -17.00 -9.37
C ASP A 188 -18.00 -18.46 -9.42
N PHE A 189 -16.84 -18.75 -8.80
CA PHE A 189 -16.24 -20.10 -8.80
C PHE A 189 -15.77 -20.57 -7.42
N ALA A 190 -16.34 -20.01 -6.35
CA ALA A 190 -16.10 -20.43 -4.97
C ALA A 190 -17.37 -20.99 -4.31
N GLU A 191 -18.17 -21.75 -5.07
CA GLU A 191 -19.13 -22.74 -4.56
C GLU A 191 -18.71 -24.15 -4.98
#